data_AF-A0A7D7KLA2-F1
#
_entry.id   AF-A0A7D7KLA2-F1
#
_cell.length_a   1.000
_cell.length_b   1.000
_cell.length_c   1.000
_cell.angle_alpha   90.00
_cell.angle_beta   90.00
_cell.angle_gamma   90.00
#
_symmetry.space_group_name_H-M   'P 1'
#
loop_
_entity.id
_entity.type
_entity.pdbx_description
1 polymer ?
#
loop_
_entity_poly.entity_id
_entity_poly.type
_entity_poly.pdbx_seq_one_letter_code
_entity_poly.pdbx_strand_id
1 'polypeptide(L)' 'MSVAVRGKKEFIITELDYDAKEIRLKPTDSPGEGLKLSSGTFTLAGKFSKEILPAGVRSVCIILNKKDDGWWYGSY' A
#
# COMPACT_ATOMS: atom_id res chain seq x y z
N MET A 1 -1.80 4.05 -19.98
CA MET A 1 -1.84 5.30 -19.20
C MET A 1 -1.40 4.98 -17.78
N SER A 2 -0.22 5.43 -17.35
CA SER A 2 0.23 5.31 -15.97
C SER A 2 -0.12 6.60 -15.23
N VAL A 3 -0.98 6.52 -14.22
CA VAL A 3 -1.25 7.67 -13.35
C VAL A 3 0.02 7.94 -12.56
N ALA A 4 0.71 9.04 -12.87
CA ALA A 4 1.84 9.50 -12.09
C ALA A 4 1.36 9.85 -10.69
N VAL A 5 1.57 8.95 -9.72
CA VAL A 5 1.54 9.25 -8.29
C VAL A 5 2.78 10.09 -7.96
N ARG A 6 2.95 11.23 -8.65
CA ARG A 6 4.11 12.11 -8.50
C ARG A 6 3.65 13.51 -8.13
N GLY A 7 2.91 13.61 -7.03
CA GLY A 7 3.26 14.64 -6.05
C GLY A 7 4.63 14.26 -5.47
N LYS A 8 5.41 15.20 -4.96
CA LYS A 8 6.81 15.01 -4.48
C LYS A 8 6.99 14.01 -3.30
N LYS A 9 6.04 13.10 -3.09
CA LYS A 9 5.95 12.16 -1.99
C LYS A 9 6.77 10.92 -2.31
N GLU A 10 7.88 10.77 -1.60
CA GLU A 10 8.83 9.67 -1.78
C GLU A 10 8.56 8.49 -0.84
N PHE A 11 7.58 8.62 0.07
CA PHE A 11 7.29 7.63 1.10
C PHE A 11 5.80 7.26 1.13
N ILE A 12 5.50 6.04 1.57
CA ILE A 12 4.13 5.55 1.79
C ILE A 12 4.04 4.93 3.18
N ILE A 13 3.03 5.34 3.94
CA ILE A 13 2.60 4.66 5.16
C ILE A 13 1.62 3.56 4.73
N THR A 14 1.81 2.35 5.24
CA THR A 14 0.93 1.21 4.97
C THR A 14 0.45 0.61 6.27
N GLU A 15 -0.84 0.36 6.36
CA GLU A 15 -1.47 -0.28 7.52
C GLU A 15 -2.44 -1.38 7.05
N LEU A 16 -2.55 -2.43 7.86
CA LEU A 16 -3.53 -3.51 7.68
C LEU A 16 -4.55 -3.47 8.79
N ASP A 17 -5.82 -3.53 8.39
CA ASP A 17 -6.93 -3.87 9.25
C ASP A 17 -7.23 -5.37 9.08
N TYR A 18 -6.91 -6.13 10.13
CA TYR A 18 -7.05 -7.58 10.15
C TYR A 18 -8.51 -8.04 10.24
N ASP A 19 -9.35 -7.25 10.92
CA ASP A 19 -10.74 -7.59 11.16
C ASP A 19 -11.58 -7.27 9.91
N ALA A 20 -11.31 -6.12 9.29
CA ALA A 20 -11.97 -5.69 8.06
C ALA A 20 -11.36 -6.29 6.78
N LYS A 21 -10.21 -6.99 6.89
CA LYS A 21 -9.39 -7.45 5.75
C LYS A 21 -9.14 -6.33 4.74
N GLU A 22 -8.68 -5.20 5.25
CA GLU A 22 -8.45 -3.99 4.47
C GLU A 22 -6.99 -3.55 4.59
N ILE A 23 -6.37 -3.24 3.46
CA ILE A 23 -5.08 -2.55 3.42
C ILE A 23 -5.34 -1.07 3.12
N ARG A 24 -4.67 -0.19 3.87
CA ARG A 24 -4.71 1.24 3.61
C ARG A 24 -3.31 1.83 3.41
N LEU A 25 -3.21 2.79 2.50
CA LEU A 25 -1.97 3.42 2.10
C LEU A 25 -2.12 4.94 2.12
N LYS A 26 -1.12 5.64 2.65
CA LYS A 26 -1.07 7.10 2.64
C LYS A 26 0.29 7.60 2.18
N PRO A 27 0.35 8.35 1.05
CA PRO A 27 1.57 9.02 0.64
C PRO A 27 2.02 10.06 1.67
N THR A 28 3.29 10.02 2.07
CA THR A 28 3.91 10.96 3.01
C THR A 28 5.23 11.52 2.46
N ASP A 29 5.62 12.68 3.00
CA ASP A 29 6.92 13.32 2.75
C ASP A 29 7.91 13.07 3.90
N SER A 30 7.46 12.39 4.96
CA SER A 30 8.24 12.13 6.18
C SER A 30 9.06 10.83 6.07
N PRO A 31 10.40 10.89 5.97
CA PRO A 31 11.26 9.71 5.85
C PRO A 31 11.26 8.78 7.07
N GLY A 32 10.82 9.26 8.24
CA GLY A 32 10.78 8.49 9.49
C GLY A 32 9.49 7.70 9.72
N GLU A 33 8.42 7.99 8.98
CA GLU A 33 7.09 7.42 9.21
C GLU A 33 6.64 6.47 8.09
N GLY A 34 7.22 6.59 6.89
CA GLY A 34 6.80 5.84 5.71
C GLY A 34 7.90 4.97 5.10
N LEU A 35 7.49 3.95 4.36
CA LEU A 35 8.36 3.13 3.52
C LEU A 35 8.71 3.91 2.25
N LYS A 36 10.01 3.96 1.92
CA LYS A 36 10.50 4.64 0.71
C LYS A 36 10.01 3.92 -0.54
N LEU A 37 9.47 4.68 -1.48
CA LEU A 37 9.12 4.21 -2.82
C LEU A 37 10.39 4.02 -3.65
N SER A 38 10.54 2.86 -4.28
CA SER A 38 11.54 2.59 -5.31
C SER A 38 10.84 2.48 -6.66
N SER A 39 10.99 3.50 -7.51
CA SER A 39 10.41 3.53 -8.85
C SER A 39 8.89 3.27 -8.90
N GLY A 40 8.15 3.76 -7.89
CA GLY A 40 6.70 3.57 -7.79
C GLY A 40 6.26 2.22 -7.20
N THR A 41 7.21 1.40 -6.76
CA THR A 41 6.96 0.16 -6.01
C THR A 41 7.47 0.32 -4.57
N PHE A 42 6.89 -0.43 -3.64
CA PHE A 42 7.38 -0.51 -2.25
C PHE A 42 7.27 -1.96 -1.80
N THR A 43 8.11 -2.34 -0.84
CA THR A 43 8.16 -3.70 -0.31
C THR A 43 7.59 -3.70 1.10
N LEU A 44 6.56 -4.52 1.33
CA LEU A 44 6.04 -4.78 2.67
C LEU A 44 6.79 -5.93 3.33
N ALA A 45 6.75 -5.99 4.66
CA ALA A 45 7.32 -7.11 5.40
C ALA A 45 6.63 -8.42 5.00
N GLY A 46 7.38 -9.53 4.96
CA GLY A 46 6.85 -10.84 4.52
C GLY A 46 5.71 -11.42 5.37
N LYS A 47 5.38 -10.83 6.53
CA LYS A 47 4.16 -11.19 7.28
C LYS A 47 2.88 -10.79 6.53
N PHE A 48 2.90 -9.64 5.84
CA PHE A 48 1.77 -9.13 5.06
C PHE A 48 1.46 -10.09 3.91
N SER A 49 2.49 -10.64 3.27
CA SER A 49 2.30 -11.53 2.13
C SER A 49 1.64 -12.86 2.52
N LYS A 50 1.86 -13.38 3.73
CA LYS A 50 1.19 -14.61 4.21
C LYS A 50 -0.31 -14.42 4.44
N GLU A 51 -0.71 -13.22 4.81
CA GLU A 51 -2.10 -12.89 5.14
C GLU A 51 -2.89 -12.47 3.91
N ILE A 52 -2.22 -11.78 2.99
CA ILE A 52 -2.83 -11.21 1.78
C ILE A 52 -2.78 -12.18 0.59
N LEU A 53 -1.74 -13.02 0.48
CA LEU A 53 -1.65 -13.99 -0.63
C LEU A 53 -2.43 -15.26 -0.28
N PRO A 54 -3.45 -15.64 -1.08
CA PRO A 54 -4.07 -16.95 -0.95
C PRO A 54 -3.05 -18.08 -1.16
N ALA A 55 -3.31 -19.23 -0.55
CA ALA A 55 -2.43 -20.40 -0.67
C ALA A 55 -2.22 -20.78 -2.15
N GLY A 56 -0.95 -20.95 -2.55
CA GLY A 56 -0.58 -21.32 -3.92
C GLY A 56 -0.51 -20.15 -4.91
N VAL A 57 -0.79 -18.92 -4.49
CA VAL A 57 -0.74 -17.72 -5.35
C VAL A 57 0.61 -17.02 -5.22
N ARG A 58 1.24 -16.70 -6.36
CA ARG A 58 2.54 -16.00 -6.40
C ARG A 58 2.42 -14.48 -6.23
N SER A 59 1.30 -13.90 -6.67
CA SER A 59 1.03 -12.47 -6.59
C SER A 59 -0.47 -12.18 -6.64
N VAL A 60 -0.89 -11.09 -6.02
CA VAL A 60 -2.26 -10.56 -6.09
C VAL A 60 -2.22 -9.08 -6.50
N CYS A 61 -3.27 -8.63 -7.17
CA CYS A 61 -3.47 -7.21 -7.47
C CYS A 61 -4.64 -6.70 -6.62
N ILE A 62 -4.37 -5.71 -5.76
CA ILE A 62 -5.39 -5.06 -4.94
C ILE A 62 -5.66 -3.69 -5.54
N ILE A 63 -6.93 -3.42 -5.85
CA ILE A 63 -7.37 -2.12 -6.33
C ILE A 63 -7.58 -1.20 -5.13
N LEU A 64 -6.92 -0.03 -5.17
CA LEU A 64 -6.99 0.96 -4.12
C LEU A 64 -7.91 2.10 -4.50
N ASN A 65 -8.84 2.44 -3.60
CA ASN A 65 -9.76 3.55 -3.74
C ASN A 65 -9.34 4.69 -2.81
N LYS A 66 -9.04 5.85 -3.40
CA LYS A 66 -8.70 7.05 -2.64
C LYS A 66 -9.94 7.61 -1.95
N LYS A 67 -9.84 7.89 -0.64
CA LYS A 67 -10.84 8.65 0.13
C LYS A 67 -10.33 10.06 0.43
N ASP A 68 -11.22 10.92 0.92
CA ASP A 68 -10.95 12.35 1.18
C ASP A 68 -10.08 12.60 2.43
N ASP A 69 -9.83 11.57 3.24
CA ASP A 69 -8.91 11.59 4.39
C ASP A 69 -7.42 11.47 3.99
N GLY A 70 -7.14 11.38 2.69
CA GLY A 70 -5.80 11.23 2.13
C GLY A 70 -5.26 9.79 2.19
N TRP A 71 -6.07 8.83 2.63
CA TRP A 71 -5.78 7.40 2.59
C TRP A 71 -6.42 6.74 1.37
N TRP A 72 -5.77 5.70 0.89
CA TRP A 72 -6.26 4.84 -0.17
C TRP A 72 -6.52 3.46 0.41
N TYR A 73 -7.64 2.85 0.07
CA TYR A 73 -8.14 1.64 0.72
C TYR A 73 -8.37 0.53 -0.30
N GLY A 74 -7.97 -0.69 0.03
CA GLY A 74 -8.27 -1.87 -0.77
C GLY A 74 -8.54 -3.07 0.12
N SER A 75 -9.48 -3.92 -0.29
CA SER A 75 -9.77 -5.18 0.39
C SER A 75 -8.94 -6.32 -0.18
N TYR A 76 -8.67 -7.34 0.63
CA TYR A 76 -7.93 -8.53 0.23
C TYR A 76 -8.51 -9.84 0.79
#